data_AF-A0A2H9TF73-F1
#
_entry.id   AF-A0A2H9TF73-F1
#
_cell.length_a   1.000
_cell.length_b   1.000
_cell.length_c   1.000
_cell.angle_alpha   90.00
_cell.angle_beta   90.00
_cell.angle_gamma   90.00
#
_symmetry.space_group_name_H-M   'P 1'
#
loop_
_entity.id
_entity.type
_entity.pdbx_description
1 polymer ?
#
loop_
_entity_poly.entity_id
_entity_poly.type
_entity_poly.pdbx_seq_one_letter_code
_entity_poly.pdbx_strand_id
1 'polypeptide(L)'
;MKLPTVVLSALVFVKYCNSSSTTRQLICTAPVDLQYLDNALQAAGETGANIQDVWSAALGDESSRIEPMEIVKEALRWDYNNVLRCAQIPGLLNWKHPRDYHWLYARSYHECWFAEDMWKGIYFNWIANRREILKADNVEFFKFARGNIASFVWFRHELGIYDAAKIGEYLREKFDSSKSAVKELIPKGHVNTLRLLHKRGFLHEQTADSALLPTTDELRDQPVEYVKWVCHVDENYLSPQDLISLCTSHTVGLELAEWIDENLRVDLANHEMASAAAKSGHAQLLNWVCTKNPSVFISKECIKEGLGNADRDEELFTWALCNKPECLPEWEFLDERGYRGVFPEMVKEVKLYQERQKLTTQGL
;
A
#
# COMPACT_ATOMS: atom_id res chain seq x y z
N MET A 1 17.33 -14.28 -7.28
CA MET A 1 17.08 -15.72 -7.03
C MET A 1 16.07 -16.19 -8.10
N LYS A 2 16.45 -17.10 -9.01
CA LYS A 2 15.63 -17.48 -10.17
C LYS A 2 14.67 -18.62 -9.80
N LEU A 3 13.36 -18.40 -9.94
CA LEU A 3 12.32 -19.44 -9.82
C LEU A 3 12.06 -20.09 -11.20
N PRO A 4 11.62 -21.36 -11.27
CA PRO A 4 11.51 -22.13 -12.51
C PRO A 4 10.24 -21.78 -13.30
N THR A 5 10.42 -21.30 -14.53
CA THR A 5 9.40 -20.66 -15.39
C THR A 5 8.67 -21.60 -16.38
N VAL A 6 8.65 -22.93 -16.27
CA VAL A 6 8.29 -23.76 -17.46
C VAL A 6 7.18 -24.81 -17.31
N VAL A 7 6.44 -24.92 -16.20
CA VAL A 7 5.45 -26.04 -16.06
C VAL A 7 3.97 -25.62 -16.11
N LEU A 8 3.64 -24.32 -16.04
CA LEU A 8 2.22 -23.88 -15.99
C LEU A 8 1.61 -23.52 -17.35
N SER A 9 2.41 -23.32 -18.41
CA SER A 9 1.90 -23.04 -19.76
C SER A 9 1.13 -24.22 -20.37
N ALA A 10 1.42 -25.46 -19.94
CA ALA A 10 0.74 -26.64 -20.46
C ALA A 10 -0.60 -26.93 -19.75
N LEU A 11 -0.80 -26.50 -18.50
CA LEU A 11 -1.95 -26.97 -17.70
C LEU A 11 -3.23 -26.18 -17.95
N VAL A 12 -3.16 -24.88 -18.25
CA VAL A 12 -4.38 -24.12 -18.64
C VAL A 12 -4.77 -24.41 -20.09
N PHE A 13 -3.80 -24.63 -20.98
CA PHE A 13 -4.09 -25.03 -22.37
C PHE A 13 -4.63 -26.47 -22.48
N VAL A 14 -4.14 -27.41 -21.66
CA VAL A 14 -4.69 -28.78 -21.59
C VAL A 14 -6.08 -28.81 -20.94
N LYS A 15 -6.40 -27.89 -20.01
CA LYS A 15 -7.73 -27.76 -19.40
C LYS A 15 -8.76 -27.16 -20.37
N TYR A 16 -8.32 -26.30 -21.31
CA TYR A 16 -9.19 -25.68 -22.31
C TYR A 16 -9.35 -26.52 -23.59
N CYS A 17 -8.35 -27.35 -23.96
CA CYS A 17 -8.41 -28.16 -25.17
C CYS A 17 -8.93 -29.60 -25.00
N ASN A 18 -9.18 -30.09 -23.77
CA ASN A 18 -9.69 -31.45 -23.58
C ASN A 18 -10.98 -31.50 -22.77
N SER A 19 -12.10 -31.57 -23.50
CA SER A 19 -13.34 -32.18 -23.06
C SER A 19 -13.15 -33.69 -22.81
N SER A 20 -12.49 -34.07 -21.71
CA SER A 20 -12.63 -35.43 -21.16
C SER A 20 -12.51 -35.42 -19.64
N SER A 21 -13.46 -36.13 -19.02
CA SER A 21 -13.86 -36.04 -17.62
C SER A 21 -12.97 -36.79 -16.64
N THR A 22 -11.64 -36.71 -16.75
CA THR A 22 -10.79 -37.56 -15.89
C THR A 22 -9.42 -36.99 -15.55
N THR A 23 -9.33 -35.85 -14.85
CA THR A 23 -8.22 -35.58 -13.91
C THR A 23 -8.57 -34.44 -12.97
N ARG A 24 -8.87 -34.73 -11.69
CA ARG A 24 -9.31 -33.72 -10.70
C ARG A 24 -8.42 -33.62 -9.45
N GLN A 25 -7.22 -34.20 -9.46
CA GLN A 25 -6.34 -34.19 -8.30
C GLN A 25 -4.89 -34.01 -8.73
N LEU A 26 -4.47 -32.75 -8.86
CA LEU A 26 -3.08 -32.25 -8.78
C LEU A 26 -3.10 -30.79 -9.23
N ILE A 27 -3.52 -29.88 -8.35
CA ILE A 27 -3.24 -28.45 -8.52
C ILE A 27 -2.60 -27.95 -7.23
N CYS A 28 -1.43 -27.38 -7.44
CA CYS A 28 -0.41 -27.01 -6.48
C CYS A 28 -0.85 -25.89 -5.53
N THR A 29 -0.32 -25.94 -4.31
CA THR A 29 -0.40 -24.93 -3.25
C THR A 29 0.47 -23.70 -3.51
N ALA A 30 0.68 -23.32 -4.77
CA ALA A 30 1.48 -22.15 -5.11
C ALA A 30 0.54 -20.94 -5.20
N PRO A 31 0.90 -19.80 -4.57
CA PRO A 31 0.08 -18.59 -4.66
C PRO A 31 -0.14 -18.17 -6.11
N VAL A 32 -1.35 -17.71 -6.43
CA VAL A 32 -1.69 -17.20 -7.77
C VAL A 32 -0.74 -16.09 -8.18
N ASP A 33 0.01 -16.34 -9.26
CA ASP A 33 0.80 -15.32 -9.94
C ASP A 33 -0.13 -14.45 -10.79
N LEU A 34 -0.35 -13.21 -10.36
CA LEU A 34 -1.24 -12.27 -11.05
C LEU A 34 -0.71 -11.86 -12.43
N GLN A 35 0.60 -11.88 -12.67
CA GLN A 35 1.15 -11.62 -13.99
C GLN A 35 0.76 -12.73 -14.97
N TYR A 36 0.81 -13.98 -14.51
CA TYR A 36 0.36 -15.12 -15.31
C TYR A 36 -1.14 -15.02 -15.60
N LEU A 37 -1.95 -14.69 -14.58
CA LEU A 37 -3.39 -14.49 -14.74
C LEU A 37 -3.68 -13.39 -15.76
N ASP A 38 -3.00 -12.24 -15.68
CA ASP A 38 -3.19 -11.14 -16.63
C ASP A 38 -2.94 -11.55 -18.09
N ASN A 39 -1.81 -12.23 -18.32
CA ASN A 39 -1.45 -12.75 -19.65
C ASN A 39 -2.48 -13.78 -20.16
N ALA A 40 -2.98 -14.65 -19.29
CA ALA A 40 -3.99 -15.64 -19.66
C ALA A 40 -5.33 -14.98 -20.05
N LEU A 41 -5.73 -13.94 -19.32
CA LEU A 41 -6.93 -13.16 -19.61
C LEU A 41 -6.78 -12.36 -20.92
N GLN A 42 -5.59 -11.82 -21.21
CA GLN A 42 -5.30 -11.18 -22.49
C GLN A 42 -5.46 -12.17 -23.65
N ALA A 43 -4.81 -13.33 -23.57
CA ALA A 43 -4.89 -14.37 -24.61
C ALA A 43 -6.33 -14.87 -24.82
N ALA A 44 -7.12 -14.93 -23.74
CA ALA A 44 -8.54 -15.25 -23.81
C ALA A 44 -9.33 -14.21 -24.63
N GLY A 45 -9.07 -12.92 -24.38
CA GLY A 45 -9.67 -11.82 -25.15
C GLY A 45 -9.31 -11.88 -26.63
N GLU A 46 -8.06 -12.18 -26.96
CA GLU A 46 -7.58 -12.30 -28.35
C GLU A 46 -8.19 -13.49 -29.11
N THR A 47 -8.52 -14.57 -28.39
CA THR A 47 -9.10 -15.79 -28.97
C THR A 47 -10.63 -15.84 -28.90
N GLY A 48 -11.26 -14.85 -28.28
CA GLY A 48 -12.72 -14.84 -28.03
C GLY A 48 -13.17 -15.85 -26.97
N ALA A 49 -12.25 -16.38 -26.17
CA ALA A 49 -12.56 -17.28 -25.08
C ALA A 49 -13.34 -16.56 -23.97
N ASN A 50 -14.20 -17.29 -23.27
CA ASN A 50 -14.96 -16.74 -22.15
C ASN A 50 -14.03 -16.42 -20.98
N ILE A 51 -13.89 -15.13 -20.68
CA ILE A 51 -13.08 -14.58 -19.59
C ILE A 51 -13.48 -15.15 -18.23
N GLN A 52 -14.77 -15.40 -17.98
CA GLN A 52 -15.24 -15.98 -16.72
C GLN A 52 -14.70 -17.40 -16.51
N ASP A 53 -14.67 -18.20 -17.58
CA ASP A 53 -14.16 -19.57 -17.50
C ASP A 53 -12.65 -19.58 -17.23
N VAL A 54 -11.89 -18.67 -17.83
CA VAL A 54 -10.45 -18.52 -17.61
C VAL A 54 -10.16 -18.07 -16.18
N TRP A 55 -10.91 -17.09 -15.68
CA TRP A 55 -10.79 -16.62 -14.31
C TRP A 55 -11.12 -17.70 -13.28
N SER A 56 -12.27 -18.37 -13.43
CA SER A 56 -12.67 -19.46 -12.54
C SER A 56 -11.69 -20.64 -12.61
N ALA A 57 -11.12 -20.92 -13.78
CA ALA A 57 -10.12 -21.97 -13.93
C ALA A 57 -8.78 -21.61 -13.25
N ALA A 58 -8.39 -20.34 -13.29
CA ALA A 58 -7.12 -19.85 -12.76
C ALA A 58 -7.15 -19.65 -11.23
N LEU A 59 -8.24 -19.12 -10.67
CA LEU A 59 -8.37 -18.97 -9.22
C LEU A 59 -8.81 -20.26 -8.52
N GLY A 60 -9.49 -21.17 -9.23
CA GLY A 60 -9.90 -22.48 -8.69
C GLY A 60 -10.57 -22.37 -7.32
N ASP A 61 -10.11 -23.19 -6.36
CA ASP A 61 -10.58 -23.17 -4.96
C ASP A 61 -9.93 -22.04 -4.12
N GLU A 62 -8.88 -21.39 -4.63
CA GLU A 62 -8.15 -20.32 -3.93
C GLU A 62 -8.92 -19.00 -3.89
N SER A 63 -9.96 -18.84 -4.71
CA SER A 63 -10.83 -17.65 -4.68
C SER A 63 -11.48 -17.39 -3.32
N SER A 64 -11.55 -18.40 -2.47
CA SER A 64 -12.06 -18.30 -1.09
C SER A 64 -11.01 -17.82 -0.08
N ARG A 65 -9.72 -17.93 -0.42
CA ARG A 65 -8.58 -17.64 0.46
C ARG A 65 -7.97 -16.27 0.20
N ILE A 66 -8.05 -15.78 -1.02
CA ILE A 66 -7.49 -14.49 -1.39
C ILE A 66 -8.57 -13.41 -1.21
N GLU A 67 -8.26 -12.39 -0.41
CA GLU A 67 -9.15 -11.24 -0.26
C GLU A 67 -9.20 -10.46 -1.59
N PRO A 68 -10.39 -10.26 -2.19
CA PRO A 68 -10.54 -9.59 -3.49
C PRO A 68 -9.84 -8.24 -3.62
N MET A 69 -9.75 -7.51 -2.50
CA MET A 69 -9.09 -6.21 -2.45
C MET A 69 -7.58 -6.32 -2.63
N GLU A 70 -6.95 -7.39 -2.15
CA GLU A 70 -5.50 -7.60 -2.30
C GLU A 70 -5.13 -7.91 -3.75
N ILE A 71 -5.95 -8.68 -4.47
CA ILE A 71 -5.79 -8.90 -5.92
C ILE A 71 -5.78 -7.57 -6.67
N VAL A 72 -6.67 -6.66 -6.30
CA VAL A 72 -6.80 -5.39 -7.02
C VAL A 72 -5.69 -4.41 -6.65
N LYS A 73 -5.30 -4.33 -5.37
CA LYS A 73 -4.14 -3.52 -4.97
C LYS A 73 -2.89 -3.95 -5.73
N GLU A 74 -2.64 -5.25 -5.81
CA GLU A 74 -1.48 -5.79 -6.49
C GLU A 74 -1.59 -5.62 -8.02
N ALA A 75 -2.77 -5.80 -8.60
CA ALA A 75 -3.01 -5.52 -10.02
C ALA A 75 -2.84 -4.04 -10.38
N LEU A 76 -3.23 -3.11 -9.50
CA LEU A 76 -2.97 -1.68 -9.65
C LEU A 76 -1.47 -1.35 -9.49
N ARG A 77 -0.77 -2.02 -8.58
CA ARG A 77 0.67 -1.81 -8.34
C ARG A 77 1.52 -2.18 -9.55
N TRP A 78 1.10 -3.18 -10.32
CA TRP A 78 1.87 -3.74 -11.44
C TRP A 78 1.21 -3.58 -12.81
N ASP A 79 0.18 -2.73 -12.92
CA ASP A 79 -0.54 -2.44 -14.17
C ASP A 79 -1.12 -3.68 -14.87
N TYR A 80 -1.63 -4.66 -14.11
CA TYR A 80 -2.31 -5.86 -14.62
C TYR A 80 -3.73 -5.55 -15.10
N ASN A 81 -3.81 -4.89 -16.26
CA ASN A 81 -5.02 -4.32 -16.82
C ASN A 81 -6.13 -5.34 -17.10
N ASN A 82 -5.80 -6.57 -17.48
CA ASN A 82 -6.79 -7.60 -17.76
C ASN A 82 -7.36 -8.16 -16.46
N VAL A 83 -6.53 -8.32 -15.41
CA VAL A 83 -6.98 -8.65 -14.06
C VAL A 83 -7.93 -7.57 -13.54
N LEU A 84 -7.56 -6.30 -13.69
CA LEU A 84 -8.42 -5.18 -13.29
C LEU A 84 -9.74 -5.17 -14.05
N ARG A 85 -9.73 -5.42 -15.37
CA ARG A 85 -10.96 -5.57 -16.18
C ARG A 85 -11.84 -6.71 -15.71
N CYS A 86 -11.25 -7.82 -15.32
CA CYS A 86 -12.00 -8.97 -14.83
C CYS A 86 -12.55 -8.72 -13.42
N ALA A 87 -11.81 -8.04 -12.56
CA ALA A 87 -12.30 -7.60 -11.26
C ALA A 87 -13.57 -6.72 -11.39
N GLN A 88 -13.75 -6.07 -12.55
CA GLN A 88 -14.95 -5.33 -12.95
C GLN A 88 -16.10 -6.20 -13.51
N ILE A 89 -16.05 -7.53 -13.43
CA ILE A 89 -17.19 -8.37 -13.78
C ILE A 89 -17.98 -8.71 -12.49
N PRO A 90 -19.28 -8.35 -12.39
CA PRO A 90 -20.09 -8.71 -11.23
C PRO A 90 -20.05 -10.22 -10.94
N GLY A 91 -19.80 -10.58 -9.67
CA GLY A 91 -19.73 -11.98 -9.22
C GLY A 91 -18.37 -12.67 -9.42
N LEU A 92 -17.43 -12.07 -10.16
CA LEU A 92 -16.16 -12.72 -10.47
C LEU A 92 -15.21 -12.83 -9.26
N LEU A 93 -15.25 -11.83 -8.38
CA LEU A 93 -14.44 -11.74 -7.17
C LEU A 93 -15.20 -12.10 -5.90
N ASN A 94 -16.41 -12.67 -6.00
CA ASN A 94 -17.28 -12.94 -4.84
C ASN A 94 -17.36 -11.75 -3.87
N TRP A 95 -17.49 -10.53 -4.42
CA TRP A 95 -17.61 -9.30 -3.63
C TRP A 95 -18.66 -9.47 -2.53
N LYS A 96 -18.24 -9.34 -1.26
CA LYS A 96 -19.14 -9.48 -0.11
C LYS A 96 -20.30 -8.49 -0.18
N HIS A 97 -20.03 -7.28 -0.67
CA HIS A 97 -21.04 -6.28 -0.96
C HIS A 97 -20.92 -5.76 -2.41
N PRO A 98 -22.04 -5.62 -3.16
CA PRO A 98 -22.04 -4.99 -4.48
C PRO A 98 -21.43 -3.58 -4.49
N ARG A 99 -21.39 -2.89 -3.34
CA ARG A 99 -20.75 -1.58 -3.20
C ARG A 99 -19.22 -1.64 -3.31
N ASP A 100 -18.59 -2.74 -2.89
CA ASP A 100 -17.14 -2.89 -2.89
C ASP A 100 -16.58 -2.93 -4.33
N TYR A 101 -17.32 -3.59 -5.21
CA TYR A 101 -17.13 -3.62 -6.66
C TYR A 101 -17.15 -2.20 -7.29
N HIS A 102 -18.14 -1.38 -6.94
CA HIS A 102 -18.26 -0.02 -7.47
C HIS A 102 -17.19 0.93 -6.91
N TRP A 103 -16.66 0.61 -5.74
CA TRP A 103 -15.60 1.38 -5.11
C TRP A 103 -14.22 1.12 -5.69
N LEU A 104 -13.98 -0.11 -6.17
CA LEU A 104 -12.88 -0.42 -7.07
C LEU A 104 -12.84 0.59 -8.22
N TYR A 105 -14.01 0.81 -8.82
CA TYR A 105 -14.21 1.61 -10.02
C TYR A 105 -14.03 3.11 -9.81
N ALA A 106 -14.37 3.58 -8.61
CA ALA A 106 -14.09 4.93 -8.17
C ALA A 106 -12.60 5.10 -7.81
N ARG A 107 -11.97 4.14 -7.12
CA ARG A 107 -10.64 4.34 -6.52
C ARG A 107 -9.45 3.95 -7.38
N SER A 108 -9.65 3.64 -8.64
CA SER A 108 -8.54 3.63 -9.58
C SER A 108 -7.97 5.03 -9.78
N TYR A 109 -7.07 5.37 -8.90
CA TYR A 109 -6.28 6.56 -9.01
C TYR A 109 -5.62 6.58 -10.39
N HIS A 110 -5.93 7.62 -11.15
CA HIS A 110 -5.26 8.04 -12.38
C HIS A 110 -5.47 7.25 -13.68
N GLU A 111 -5.97 6.02 -13.66
CA GLU A 111 -6.13 5.18 -14.85
C GLU A 111 -7.44 5.42 -15.63
N CYS A 112 -7.42 5.20 -16.94
CA CYS A 112 -8.56 5.39 -17.87
C CYS A 112 -9.37 4.11 -18.15
N TRP A 113 -9.17 3.05 -17.37
CA TRP A 113 -9.90 1.77 -17.35
C TRP A 113 -11.44 1.87 -17.07
N PHE A 114 -12.05 3.05 -17.12
CA PHE A 114 -13.50 3.21 -17.18
C PHE A 114 -14.03 2.64 -18.50
N ALA A 115 -14.64 1.45 -18.48
CA ALA A 115 -15.38 0.93 -19.64
C ALA A 115 -16.89 1.13 -19.46
N GLU A 116 -17.47 2.02 -20.26
CA GLU A 116 -18.88 2.44 -20.20
C GLU A 116 -19.86 1.29 -20.43
N ASP A 117 -19.51 0.39 -21.34
CA ASP A 117 -20.31 -0.76 -21.76
C ASP A 117 -20.60 -1.72 -20.62
N MET A 118 -19.69 -1.85 -19.66
CA MET A 118 -19.90 -2.67 -18.46
C MET A 118 -20.95 -2.11 -17.50
N TRP A 119 -21.33 -0.84 -17.65
CA TRP A 119 -22.36 -0.20 -16.81
C TRP A 119 -23.74 -0.20 -17.45
N LYS A 120 -23.84 -0.62 -18.72
CA LYS A 120 -25.12 -0.67 -19.43
C LYS A 120 -26.05 -1.69 -18.77
N GLY A 121 -27.23 -1.24 -18.36
CA GLY A 121 -28.25 -2.07 -17.73
C GLY A 121 -28.02 -2.38 -16.25
N ILE A 122 -26.92 -1.90 -15.65
CA ILE A 122 -26.70 -2.03 -14.20
C ILE A 122 -27.49 -0.94 -13.47
N TYR A 123 -28.36 -1.34 -12.54
CA TYR A 123 -28.99 -0.39 -11.62
C TYR A 123 -27.98 0.06 -10.57
N PHE A 124 -27.53 1.31 -10.68
CA PHE A 124 -26.65 1.94 -9.71
C PHE A 124 -27.30 3.20 -9.15
N ASN A 125 -27.33 3.33 -7.81
CA ASN A 125 -27.85 4.53 -7.16
C ASN A 125 -26.78 5.63 -7.18
N TRP A 126 -26.69 6.33 -8.30
CA TRP A 126 -25.68 7.36 -8.51
C TRP A 126 -25.74 8.51 -7.49
N ILE A 127 -26.94 8.89 -7.06
CA ILE A 127 -27.13 9.98 -6.09
C ILE A 127 -26.55 9.59 -4.73
N ALA A 128 -26.88 8.38 -4.25
CA ALA A 128 -26.37 7.88 -2.98
C ALA A 128 -24.84 7.71 -2.97
N ASN A 129 -24.22 7.59 -4.15
CA ASN A 129 -22.77 7.41 -4.30
C ASN A 129 -22.06 8.65 -4.85
N ARG A 130 -22.70 9.84 -4.88
CA ARG A 130 -22.10 11.09 -5.38
C ARG A 130 -20.73 11.39 -4.76
N ARG A 131 -20.64 11.26 -3.44
CA ARG A 131 -19.41 11.50 -2.67
C ARG A 131 -18.24 10.67 -3.20
N GLU A 132 -18.52 9.41 -3.51
CA GLU A 132 -17.53 8.44 -3.90
C GLU A 132 -17.11 8.61 -5.36
N ILE A 133 -18.04 9.05 -6.22
CA ILE A 133 -17.74 9.51 -7.59
C ILE A 133 -16.80 10.73 -7.58
N LEU A 134 -16.99 11.66 -6.64
CA LEU A 134 -16.12 12.84 -6.56
C LEU A 134 -14.73 12.48 -6.04
N LYS A 135 -14.63 11.68 -4.98
CA LYS A 135 -13.34 11.16 -4.48
C LYS A 135 -12.57 10.32 -5.50
N ALA A 136 -13.28 9.70 -6.43
CA ALA A 136 -12.65 8.96 -7.54
C ALA A 136 -11.76 9.85 -8.41
N ASP A 137 -12.17 11.12 -8.54
CA ASP A 137 -11.58 12.08 -9.46
C ASP A 137 -11.37 11.55 -10.89
N ASN A 138 -12.26 10.66 -11.35
CA ASN A 138 -12.23 10.07 -12.69
C ASN A 138 -13.23 10.79 -13.61
N VAL A 139 -12.71 11.48 -14.64
CA VAL A 139 -13.50 12.33 -15.54
C VAL A 139 -14.49 11.53 -16.40
N GLU A 140 -14.10 10.37 -16.92
CA GLU A 140 -15.00 9.56 -17.77
C GLU A 140 -16.12 8.93 -16.94
N PHE A 141 -15.79 8.41 -15.75
CA PHE A 141 -16.79 7.93 -14.81
C PHE A 141 -17.76 9.03 -14.40
N PHE A 142 -17.24 10.22 -14.13
CA PHE A 142 -18.04 11.39 -13.80
C PHE A 142 -18.98 11.79 -14.95
N LYS A 143 -18.50 11.82 -16.20
CA LYS A 143 -19.33 12.11 -17.38
C LYS A 143 -20.48 11.11 -17.51
N PHE A 144 -20.17 9.82 -17.37
CA PHE A 144 -21.17 8.77 -17.44
C PHE A 144 -22.21 8.87 -16.31
N ALA A 145 -21.76 9.05 -15.07
CA ALA A 145 -22.64 9.26 -13.92
C ALA A 145 -23.56 10.47 -14.16
N ARG A 146 -23.00 11.59 -14.63
CA ARG A 146 -23.75 12.81 -14.94
C ARG A 146 -24.82 12.59 -16.00
N GLY A 147 -24.53 11.80 -17.04
CA GLY A 147 -25.50 11.44 -18.08
C GLY A 147 -26.69 10.63 -17.55
N ASN A 148 -26.48 9.84 -16.50
CA ASN A 148 -27.50 8.98 -15.88
C ASN A 148 -28.32 9.67 -14.78
N ILE A 149 -28.03 10.93 -14.44
CA ILE A 149 -28.71 11.64 -13.35
C ILE A 149 -29.30 12.93 -13.90
N ALA A 150 -30.59 12.89 -14.21
CA ALA A 150 -31.32 14.03 -14.79
C ALA A 150 -31.26 15.32 -13.94
N SER A 151 -30.98 15.20 -12.64
CA SER A 151 -30.89 16.31 -11.68
C SER A 151 -29.51 16.42 -11.04
N PHE A 152 -28.43 16.12 -11.74
CA PHE A 152 -27.08 16.19 -11.17
C PHE A 152 -26.64 17.64 -10.96
N VAL A 153 -27.14 18.24 -9.87
CA VAL A 153 -26.64 19.49 -9.33
C VAL A 153 -25.44 19.13 -8.46
N TRP A 154 -24.23 19.35 -8.97
CA TRP A 154 -23.05 19.34 -8.12
C TRP A 154 -22.89 20.72 -7.51
N PHE A 155 -22.41 20.76 -6.28
CA PHE A 155 -22.02 22.03 -5.69
C PHE A 155 -20.53 22.21 -5.85
N ARG A 156 -20.11 23.37 -6.36
CA ARG A 156 -18.69 23.73 -6.53
C ARG A 156 -17.86 23.45 -5.27
N HIS A 157 -18.43 23.67 -4.09
CA HIS A 157 -17.75 23.42 -2.82
C HIS A 157 -17.40 21.94 -2.59
N GLU A 158 -18.17 21.00 -3.15
CA GLU A 158 -17.92 19.56 -2.96
C GLU A 158 -16.67 19.07 -3.69
N LEU A 159 -16.31 19.69 -4.81
CA LEU A 159 -15.11 19.32 -5.56
C LEU A 159 -13.84 19.51 -4.71
N GLY A 160 -13.78 20.63 -3.98
CA GLY A 160 -12.69 20.90 -3.05
C GLY A 160 -12.73 20.04 -1.78
N ILE A 161 -13.92 19.68 -1.29
CA ILE A 161 -14.09 18.81 -0.11
C ILE A 161 -13.66 17.36 -0.39
N TYR A 162 -13.77 16.90 -1.63
CA TYR A 162 -13.54 15.50 -1.98
C TYR A 162 -12.31 15.28 -2.86
N ASP A 163 -11.43 16.27 -2.97
CA ASP A 163 -10.20 16.18 -3.76
C ASP A 163 -10.43 15.84 -5.25
N ALA A 164 -11.55 16.32 -5.81
CA ALA A 164 -12.01 16.03 -7.18
C ALA A 164 -11.37 16.99 -8.20
N ALA A 165 -10.04 17.03 -8.22
CA ALA A 165 -9.24 17.99 -8.97
C ALA A 165 -9.41 17.88 -10.49
N LYS A 166 -9.24 16.69 -11.07
CA LYS A 166 -9.41 16.42 -12.50
C LYS A 166 -10.84 16.68 -12.97
N ILE A 167 -11.84 16.30 -12.17
CA ILE A 167 -13.24 16.62 -12.46
C ILE A 167 -13.42 18.14 -12.47
N GLY A 168 -12.87 18.85 -11.48
CA GLY A 168 -12.89 20.32 -11.46
C GLY A 168 -12.18 20.95 -12.67
N GLU A 169 -11.05 20.39 -13.10
CA GLU A 169 -10.35 20.80 -14.32
C GLU A 169 -11.22 20.62 -15.58
N TYR A 170 -11.86 19.45 -15.73
CA TYR A 170 -12.80 19.17 -16.82
C TYR A 170 -13.96 20.17 -16.84
N LEU A 171 -14.49 20.51 -15.67
CA LEU A 171 -15.57 21.49 -15.50
C LEU A 171 -15.12 22.95 -15.63
N ARG A 172 -13.82 23.20 -15.84
CA ARG A 172 -13.20 24.54 -15.87
C ARG A 172 -13.43 25.33 -14.59
N GLU A 173 -13.52 24.64 -13.46
CA GLU A 173 -13.69 25.26 -12.16
C GLU A 173 -12.38 25.90 -11.70
N LYS A 174 -12.52 27.07 -11.07
CA LYS A 174 -11.41 27.74 -10.39
C LYS A 174 -11.39 27.25 -8.96
N PHE A 175 -10.35 26.50 -8.60
CA PHE A 175 -10.04 26.21 -7.20
C PHE A 175 -9.45 27.45 -6.56
N ASP A 176 -9.81 27.70 -5.29
CA ASP A 176 -9.18 28.75 -4.51
C ASP A 176 -7.71 28.37 -4.30
N SER A 177 -6.83 29.15 -4.93
CA SER A 177 -5.38 28.98 -4.89
C SER A 177 -4.72 29.90 -3.87
N SER A 178 -5.51 30.51 -2.97
CA SER A 178 -4.96 31.31 -1.88
C SER A 178 -4.15 30.43 -0.92
N LYS A 179 -3.11 31.02 -0.32
CA LYS A 179 -2.27 30.36 0.68
C LYS A 179 -3.05 29.71 1.82
N SER A 180 -4.13 30.37 2.27
CA SER A 180 -5.03 29.81 3.30
C SER A 180 -5.73 28.54 2.82
N ALA A 181 -6.28 28.55 1.60
CA ALA A 181 -6.97 27.39 1.04
C ALA A 181 -6.01 26.21 0.84
N VAL A 182 -4.78 26.46 0.34
CA VAL A 182 -3.75 25.40 0.21
C VAL A 182 -3.42 24.78 1.56
N LYS A 183 -3.23 25.58 2.60
CA LYS A 183 -2.95 25.08 3.96
C LYS A 183 -4.08 24.22 4.52
N GLU A 184 -5.33 24.49 4.15
CA GLU A 184 -6.46 23.67 4.57
C GLU A 184 -6.57 22.33 3.82
N LEU A 185 -5.96 22.21 2.64
CA LEU A 185 -5.96 20.99 1.83
C LEU A 185 -4.93 19.96 2.33
N ILE A 186 -3.80 20.44 2.85
CA ILE A 186 -2.70 19.63 3.39
C ILE A 186 -3.16 18.63 4.46
N PRO A 187 -3.74 19.06 5.61
CA PRO A 187 -4.12 18.13 6.67
C PRO A 187 -5.27 17.21 6.26
N LYS A 188 -5.99 17.53 5.18
CA LYS A 188 -7.06 16.70 4.63
C LYS A 188 -6.56 15.64 3.66
N GLY A 189 -5.28 15.65 3.29
CA GLY A 189 -4.70 14.71 2.33
C GLY A 189 -5.27 14.85 0.92
N HIS A 190 -5.62 16.08 0.51
CA HIS A 190 -6.18 16.36 -0.82
C HIS A 190 -5.08 16.45 -1.89
N VAL A 191 -4.39 15.32 -2.10
CA VAL A 191 -3.20 15.18 -2.96
C VAL A 191 -3.47 15.61 -4.41
N ASN A 192 -4.62 15.26 -4.97
CA ASN A 192 -4.92 15.54 -6.38
C ASN A 192 -5.12 17.03 -6.63
N THR A 193 -5.79 17.72 -5.72
CA THR A 193 -6.03 19.16 -5.77
C THR A 193 -4.71 19.90 -5.63
N LEU A 194 -3.85 19.46 -4.71
CA LEU A 194 -2.52 20.02 -4.52
C LEU A 194 -1.63 19.83 -5.76
N ARG A 195 -1.63 18.62 -6.36
CA ARG A 195 -0.95 18.36 -7.64
C ARG A 195 -1.47 19.24 -8.79
N LEU A 196 -2.79 19.44 -8.88
CA LEU A 196 -3.39 20.32 -9.90
C LEU A 196 -2.95 21.78 -9.72
N LEU A 197 -2.97 22.27 -8.47
CA LEU A 197 -2.52 23.63 -8.16
C LEU A 197 -1.03 23.81 -8.50
N HIS A 198 -0.20 22.81 -8.22
CA HIS A 198 1.21 22.80 -8.63
C HIS A 198 1.39 22.88 -10.15
N LYS A 199 0.72 22.00 -10.90
CA LYS A 199 0.78 21.96 -12.37
C LYS A 199 0.40 23.29 -13.01
N ARG A 200 -0.51 24.04 -12.39
CA ARG A 200 -0.95 25.37 -12.85
C ARG A 200 0.03 26.50 -12.47
N GLY A 201 1.17 26.18 -11.87
CA GLY A 201 2.20 27.14 -11.47
C GLY A 201 1.92 27.85 -10.14
N PHE A 202 0.78 27.60 -9.50
CA PHE A 202 0.43 28.30 -8.25
C PHE A 202 1.35 27.93 -7.10
N LEU A 203 1.86 26.69 -7.09
CA LEU A 203 2.86 26.32 -6.10
C LEU A 203 4.25 26.78 -6.53
N HIS A 204 4.65 26.75 -7.80
CA HIS A 204 5.99 27.25 -8.19
C HIS A 204 6.26 28.72 -7.84
N GLU A 205 5.26 29.59 -8.00
CA GLU A 205 5.41 31.01 -7.63
C GLU A 205 5.43 31.21 -6.10
N GLN A 206 4.89 30.25 -5.36
CA GLN A 206 4.78 30.32 -3.90
C GLN A 206 5.71 29.35 -3.15
N THR A 207 6.39 28.41 -3.81
CA THR A 207 7.34 27.43 -3.22
C THR A 207 8.65 28.09 -2.82
N ALA A 208 8.91 29.31 -3.27
CA ALA A 208 9.94 30.16 -2.66
C ALA A 208 9.60 30.53 -1.20
N ASP A 209 8.33 30.41 -0.79
CA ASP A 209 7.85 30.58 0.57
C ASP A 209 7.66 29.20 1.21
N SER A 210 8.70 28.73 1.90
CA SER A 210 8.71 27.45 2.65
C SER A 210 7.53 27.30 3.62
N ALA A 211 6.85 28.40 3.97
CA ALA A 211 5.67 28.38 4.83
C ALA A 211 4.41 27.77 4.19
N LEU A 212 4.47 27.35 2.92
CA LEU A 212 3.39 26.66 2.21
C LEU A 212 3.58 25.17 2.07
N LEU A 213 4.80 24.69 2.28
CA LEU A 213 5.07 23.26 2.29
C LEU A 213 4.65 22.68 3.65
N PRO A 214 4.14 21.43 3.68
CA PRO A 214 3.63 20.80 4.88
C PRO A 214 4.75 20.44 5.84
N THR A 215 4.61 20.81 7.11
CA THR A 215 5.56 20.41 8.15
C THR A 215 5.68 18.89 8.27
N THR A 216 6.80 18.41 8.82
CA THR A 216 7.02 16.97 9.07
C THR A 216 5.89 16.35 9.91
N ASP A 217 5.36 17.07 10.88
CA ASP A 217 4.21 16.62 11.68
C ASP A 217 2.92 16.54 10.87
N GLU A 218 2.67 17.50 9.95
CA GLU A 218 1.50 17.46 9.05
C GLU A 218 1.59 16.32 8.03
N LEU A 219 2.80 15.88 7.67
CA LEU A 219 3.06 14.78 6.75
C LEU A 219 2.95 13.39 7.38
N ARG A 220 3.04 13.30 8.71
CA ARG A 220 3.09 12.03 9.45
C ARG A 220 1.90 11.09 9.15
N ASP A 221 0.72 11.67 9.04
CA ASP A 221 -0.54 10.93 8.84
C ASP A 221 -1.03 10.97 7.38
N GLN A 222 -0.20 11.44 6.45
CA GLN A 222 -0.57 11.57 5.05
C GLN A 222 -0.22 10.30 4.26
N PRO A 223 -0.95 10.01 3.16
CA PRO A 223 -0.59 8.92 2.25
C PRO A 223 0.86 9.05 1.75
N VAL A 224 1.56 7.92 1.61
CA VAL A 224 2.96 7.89 1.15
C VAL A 224 3.16 8.59 -0.20
N GLU A 225 2.18 8.51 -1.11
CA GLU A 225 2.21 9.16 -2.42
C GLU A 225 2.20 10.69 -2.33
N TYR A 226 1.64 11.23 -1.23
CA TYR A 226 1.69 12.65 -0.94
C TYR A 226 3.08 13.05 -0.48
N VAL A 227 3.67 12.30 0.46
CA VAL A 227 5.03 12.54 0.96
C VAL A 227 6.04 12.46 -0.19
N LYS A 228 5.94 11.43 -1.04
CA LYS A 228 6.74 11.27 -2.27
C LYS A 228 6.61 12.48 -3.20
N TRP A 229 5.37 12.97 -3.40
CA TRP A 229 5.13 14.15 -4.21
C TRP A 229 5.78 15.42 -3.61
N VAL A 230 5.66 15.64 -2.30
CA VAL A 230 6.31 16.78 -1.62
C VAL A 230 7.82 16.74 -1.80
N CYS A 231 8.44 15.58 -1.62
CA CYS A 231 9.89 15.40 -1.83
C CYS A 231 10.31 15.64 -3.29
N HIS A 232 9.44 15.37 -4.26
CA HIS A 232 9.72 15.61 -5.67
C HIS A 232 9.58 17.08 -6.08
N VAL A 233 8.72 17.85 -5.38
CA VAL A 233 8.59 19.29 -5.60
C VAL A 233 9.87 20.01 -5.16
N ASP A 234 10.46 19.59 -4.04
CA ASP A 234 11.75 20.09 -3.56
C ASP A 234 12.51 18.98 -2.79
N GLU A 235 13.56 18.45 -3.41
CA GLU A 235 14.39 17.37 -2.86
C GLU A 235 15.10 17.76 -1.56
N ASN A 236 15.29 19.05 -1.29
CA ASN A 236 15.96 19.56 -0.09
C ASN A 236 14.97 20.07 0.97
N TYR A 237 13.67 19.92 0.73
CA TYR A 237 12.65 20.43 1.64
C TYR A 237 12.70 19.75 3.01
N LEU A 238 12.81 18.42 3.02
CA LEU A 238 12.88 17.61 4.22
C LEU A 238 14.33 17.29 4.54
N SER A 239 14.74 17.56 5.78
CA SER A 239 16.06 17.14 6.24
C SER A 239 16.13 15.61 6.35
N PRO A 240 17.32 15.00 6.38
CA PRO A 240 17.46 13.58 6.67
C PRO A 240 16.74 13.15 7.96
N GLN A 241 16.73 14.02 8.98
CA GLN A 241 16.04 13.76 10.24
C GLN A 241 14.51 13.74 10.08
N ASP A 242 13.97 14.61 9.23
CA ASP A 242 12.53 14.62 8.91
C ASP A 242 12.13 13.34 8.17
N LEU A 243 12.95 12.91 7.21
CA LEU A 243 12.74 11.67 6.47
C LEU A 243 12.77 10.44 7.39
N ILE A 244 13.73 10.37 8.33
CA ILE A 244 13.77 9.32 9.36
C ILE A 244 12.51 9.34 10.22
N SER A 245 12.09 10.53 10.67
CA SER A 245 10.86 10.71 11.47
C SER A 245 9.62 10.21 10.73
N LEU A 246 9.50 10.49 9.42
CA LEU A 246 8.39 10.03 8.59
C LEU A 246 8.41 8.51 8.38
N CYS A 247 9.56 7.93 8.05
CA CYS A 247 9.67 6.48 7.85
C CYS A 247 9.35 5.69 9.14
N THR A 248 9.63 6.25 10.31
CA THR A 248 9.42 5.58 11.61
C THR A 248 8.08 5.85 12.25
N SER A 249 7.26 6.71 11.66
CA SER A 249 5.90 7.01 12.12
C SER A 249 4.81 6.43 11.22
N HIS A 250 5.14 6.11 9.97
CA HIS A 250 4.17 5.62 9.00
C HIS A 250 4.03 4.08 9.05
N THR A 251 2.79 3.60 8.97
CA THR A 251 2.48 2.17 8.76
C THR A 251 3.13 1.57 7.51
N VAL A 252 3.40 2.36 6.46
CA VAL A 252 4.14 1.94 5.26
C VAL A 252 5.56 2.53 5.24
N GLY A 253 6.14 2.73 6.43
CA GLY A 253 7.47 3.33 6.60
C GLY A 253 8.58 2.67 5.79
N LEU A 254 8.51 1.36 5.59
CA LEU A 254 9.43 0.62 4.72
C LEU A 254 9.33 1.06 3.25
N GLU A 255 8.12 1.18 2.70
CA GLU A 255 7.89 1.60 1.32
C GLU A 255 8.44 3.01 1.07
N LEU A 256 8.29 3.90 2.05
CA LEU A 256 8.85 5.25 1.98
C LEU A 256 10.37 5.23 2.03
N ALA A 257 10.98 4.46 2.93
CA ALA A 257 12.43 4.34 3.05
C ALA A 257 13.08 3.78 1.78
N GLU A 258 12.48 2.74 1.18
CA GLU A 258 12.92 2.17 -0.09
C GLU A 258 12.86 3.20 -1.22
N TRP A 259 11.75 3.95 -1.31
CA TRP A 259 11.61 4.98 -2.33
C TRP A 259 12.64 6.11 -2.15
N ILE A 260 12.92 6.54 -0.92
CA ILE A 260 13.92 7.59 -0.63
C ILE A 260 15.33 7.12 -1.03
N ASP A 261 15.71 5.89 -0.69
CA ASP A 261 17.00 5.30 -1.04
C ASP A 261 17.20 5.28 -2.57
N GLU A 262 16.16 4.88 -3.31
CA GLU A 262 16.19 4.78 -4.78
C GLU A 262 16.16 6.13 -5.50
N ASN A 263 15.38 7.10 -5.01
CA ASN A 263 15.05 8.31 -5.77
C ASN A 263 15.80 9.56 -5.29
N LEU A 264 16.04 9.71 -3.99
CA LEU A 264 16.66 10.91 -3.42
C LEU A 264 18.15 10.74 -3.13
N ARG A 265 18.68 9.50 -3.25
CA ARG A 265 20.08 9.17 -2.93
C ARG A 265 20.50 9.59 -1.52
N VAL A 266 19.55 9.59 -0.59
CA VAL A 266 19.80 9.83 0.84
C VAL A 266 20.09 8.48 1.49
N ASP A 267 21.27 8.32 2.09
CA ASP A 267 21.63 7.10 2.82
C ASP A 267 20.89 7.04 4.16
N LEU A 268 19.71 6.43 4.12
CA LEU A 268 18.90 6.14 5.30
C LEU A 268 19.35 4.88 6.04
N ALA A 269 20.22 4.05 5.46
CA ALA A 269 20.66 2.79 6.08
C ALA A 269 21.78 3.03 7.11
N ASN A 270 21.50 3.89 8.09
CA ASN A 270 22.46 4.36 9.08
C ASN A 270 22.01 4.07 10.52
N HIS A 271 22.86 4.43 11.50
CA HIS A 271 22.59 4.18 12.92
C HIS A 271 21.36 4.92 13.46
N GLU A 272 21.07 6.10 12.93
CA GLU A 272 19.94 6.93 13.39
C GLU A 272 18.62 6.31 12.98
N MET A 273 18.49 5.88 11.72
CA MET A 273 17.30 5.18 11.23
C MET A 273 17.08 3.84 11.95
N ALA A 274 18.13 3.04 12.15
CA ALA A 274 17.99 1.78 12.88
C ALA A 274 17.55 2.00 14.33
N SER A 275 18.12 3.00 15.01
CA SER A 275 17.73 3.35 16.37
C SER A 275 16.28 3.80 16.43
N ALA A 276 15.85 4.64 15.48
CA ALA A 276 14.48 5.13 15.40
C ALA A 276 13.48 4.01 15.07
N ALA A 277 13.77 3.13 14.09
CA ALA A 277 12.94 1.99 13.76
C ALA A 277 12.81 1.01 14.94
N ALA A 278 13.90 0.75 15.66
CA ALA A 278 13.88 -0.06 16.87
C ALA A 278 13.02 0.55 17.98
N LYS A 279 13.16 1.86 18.26
CA LYS A 279 12.36 2.58 19.27
C LYS A 279 10.87 2.61 18.93
N SER A 280 10.53 2.67 17.65
CA SER A 280 9.14 2.68 17.16
C SER A 280 8.51 1.29 17.03
N GLY A 281 9.26 0.20 17.14
CA GLY A 281 8.72 -1.15 16.90
C GLY A 281 8.71 -1.58 15.43
N HIS A 282 9.21 -0.78 14.50
CA HIS A 282 9.13 -1.08 13.06
C HIS A 282 10.16 -2.15 12.63
N ALA A 283 9.88 -3.42 12.94
CA ALA A 283 10.77 -4.55 12.70
C ALA A 283 11.17 -4.73 11.23
N GLN A 284 10.24 -4.53 10.29
CA GLN A 284 10.51 -4.65 8.84
C GLN A 284 11.48 -3.58 8.36
N LEU A 285 11.27 -2.32 8.79
CA LEU A 285 12.17 -1.21 8.48
C LEU A 285 13.55 -1.45 9.11
N LEU A 286 13.59 -1.91 10.36
CA LEU A 286 14.83 -2.25 11.04
C LEU A 286 15.61 -3.35 10.31
N ASN A 287 14.91 -4.40 9.87
CA ASN A 287 15.48 -5.48 9.09
C ASN A 287 16.06 -4.98 7.76
N TRP A 288 15.34 -4.11 7.07
CA TRP A 288 15.80 -3.48 5.83
C TRP A 288 17.09 -2.68 6.06
N VAL A 289 17.15 -1.85 7.10
CA VAL A 289 18.35 -1.07 7.46
C VAL A 289 19.55 -1.99 7.72
N CYS A 290 19.39 -3.01 8.57
CA CYS A 290 20.48 -3.94 8.89
C CYS A 290 20.93 -4.79 7.69
N THR A 291 20.03 -5.08 6.75
CA THR A 291 20.36 -5.80 5.52
C THR A 291 21.19 -4.92 4.59
N LYS A 292 20.80 -3.66 4.45
CA LYS A 292 21.51 -2.67 3.62
C LYS A 292 22.86 -2.28 4.23
N ASN A 293 22.93 -2.15 5.55
CA ASN A 293 24.15 -1.81 6.28
C ASN A 293 24.35 -2.72 7.50
N PRO A 294 25.03 -3.88 7.33
CA PRO A 294 25.29 -4.84 8.40
C PRO A 294 26.17 -4.31 9.54
N SER A 295 26.87 -3.19 9.33
CA SER A 295 27.72 -2.56 10.34
C SER A 295 26.93 -1.70 11.34
N VAL A 296 25.63 -1.48 11.09
CA VAL A 296 24.79 -0.71 11.99
C VAL A 296 24.65 -1.39 13.34
N PHE A 297 24.97 -0.63 14.37
CA PHE A 297 24.82 -0.99 15.77
C PHE A 297 23.48 -0.47 16.30
N ILE A 298 22.77 -1.33 17.03
CA ILE A 298 21.50 -1.01 17.70
C ILE A 298 21.71 -1.23 19.19
N SER A 299 21.43 -0.21 20.01
CA SER A 299 21.59 -0.34 21.45
C SER A 299 20.46 -1.16 22.09
N LYS A 300 20.75 -1.79 23.23
CA LYS A 300 19.75 -2.50 24.04
C LYS A 300 18.61 -1.57 24.45
N GLU A 301 18.92 -0.30 24.74
CA GLU A 301 17.96 0.72 25.13
C GLU A 301 16.95 1.01 24.01
N CYS A 302 17.35 1.03 22.74
CA CYS A 302 16.44 1.23 21.62
C CYS A 302 15.42 0.09 21.49
N ILE A 303 15.89 -1.17 21.57
CA ILE A 303 15.01 -2.35 21.57
C ILE A 303 14.10 -2.36 22.80
N LYS A 304 14.64 -2.00 23.97
CA LYS A 304 13.87 -1.91 25.22
C LYS A 304 12.75 -0.87 25.13
N GLU A 305 13.00 0.28 24.50
CA GLU A 305 11.97 1.30 24.24
C GLU A 305 10.89 0.77 23.31
N GLY A 306 11.26 0.16 22.17
CA GLY A 306 10.30 -0.42 21.22
C GLY A 306 9.42 -1.50 21.85
N LEU A 307 10.02 -2.44 22.58
CA LEU A 307 9.28 -3.49 23.31
C LEU A 307 8.47 -2.95 24.50
N GLY A 308 8.75 -1.71 24.94
CA GLY A 308 8.09 -1.04 26.05
C GLY A 308 6.82 -0.28 25.67
N ASN A 309 6.54 -0.13 24.36
CA ASN A 309 5.33 0.50 23.83
C ASN A 309 4.08 -0.36 24.14
N ALA A 310 2.89 0.26 24.08
CA ALA A 310 1.64 -0.29 24.62
C ALA A 310 1.23 -1.63 23.99
N ASP A 311 1.61 -1.85 22.73
CA ASP A 311 1.38 -3.07 22.00
C ASP A 311 2.65 -3.91 22.05
N ARG A 312 2.58 -5.04 22.75
CA ARG A 312 3.69 -6.01 22.89
C ARG A 312 4.08 -6.51 21.50
N ASP A 313 5.08 -5.86 20.92
CA ASP A 313 5.47 -6.01 19.53
C ASP A 313 6.18 -7.35 19.29
N GLU A 314 5.39 -8.36 18.91
CA GLU A 314 5.86 -9.71 18.59
C GLU A 314 6.88 -9.69 17.44
N GLU A 315 6.68 -8.81 16.46
CA GLU A 315 7.51 -8.75 15.26
C GLU A 315 8.91 -8.23 15.62
N LEU A 316 8.99 -7.13 16.38
CA LEU A 316 10.26 -6.61 16.88
C LEU A 316 10.95 -7.63 17.80
N PHE A 317 10.20 -8.28 18.69
CA PHE A 317 10.78 -9.26 19.61
C PHE A 317 11.36 -10.46 18.86
N THR A 318 10.61 -11.00 17.90
CA THR A 318 11.05 -12.11 17.05
C THR A 318 12.27 -11.72 16.23
N TRP A 319 12.25 -10.53 15.62
CA TRP A 319 13.36 -10.03 14.85
C TRP A 319 14.64 -9.93 15.69
N ALA A 320 14.56 -9.33 16.87
CA ALA A 320 15.72 -9.15 17.76
C ALA A 320 16.27 -10.50 18.24
N LEU A 321 15.40 -11.45 18.60
CA LEU A 321 15.80 -12.79 19.03
C LEU A 321 16.53 -13.56 17.93
N CYS A 322 16.04 -13.51 16.69
CA CYS A 322 16.62 -14.25 15.58
C CYS A 322 17.88 -13.61 14.98
N ASN A 323 17.97 -12.27 14.96
CA ASN A 323 19.03 -11.57 14.21
C ASN A 323 20.11 -10.95 15.10
N LYS A 324 19.74 -10.47 16.29
CA LYS A 324 20.62 -9.68 17.19
C LYS A 324 20.29 -9.95 18.67
N PRO A 325 20.39 -11.20 19.17
CA PRO A 325 20.01 -11.53 20.54
C PRO A 325 20.84 -10.78 21.60
N GLU A 326 22.04 -10.32 21.26
CA GLU A 326 22.87 -9.43 22.09
C GLU A 326 22.23 -8.05 22.36
N CYS A 327 21.32 -7.60 21.51
CA CYS A 327 20.60 -6.32 21.65
C CYS A 327 19.32 -6.44 22.49
N LEU A 328 18.92 -7.65 22.90
CA LEU A 328 17.72 -7.83 23.74
C LEU A 328 17.95 -7.29 25.16
N PRO A 329 16.91 -6.67 25.79
CA PRO A 329 16.96 -6.32 27.20
C PRO A 329 17.01 -7.57 28.09
N GLU A 330 17.34 -7.40 29.37
CA GLU A 330 17.34 -8.51 30.34
C GLU A 330 15.96 -9.20 30.39
N TRP A 331 15.95 -10.54 30.51
CA TRP A 331 14.70 -11.32 30.48
C TRP A 331 13.72 -10.93 31.59
N GLU A 332 14.21 -10.41 32.71
CA GLU A 332 13.41 -9.87 33.81
C GLU A 332 12.55 -8.68 33.35
N PHE A 333 13.09 -7.79 32.51
CA PHE A 333 12.32 -6.67 31.95
C PHE A 333 11.17 -7.18 31.07
N LEU A 334 11.42 -8.21 30.26
CA LEU A 334 10.38 -8.83 29.43
C LEU A 334 9.28 -9.45 30.29
N ASP A 335 9.66 -10.10 31.40
CA ASP A 335 8.73 -10.69 32.37
C ASP A 335 7.87 -9.61 33.06
N GLU A 336 8.49 -8.53 33.54
CA GLU A 336 7.81 -7.37 34.15
C GLU A 336 6.82 -6.71 33.19
N ARG A 337 7.14 -6.67 31.89
CA ARG A 337 6.24 -6.17 30.83
C ARG A 337 5.19 -7.19 30.38
N GLY A 338 5.14 -8.36 31.01
CA GLY A 338 4.13 -9.38 30.75
C GLY A 338 4.33 -10.16 29.45
N TYR A 339 5.55 -10.14 28.86
CA TYR A 339 5.87 -10.96 27.69
C TYR A 339 5.84 -12.45 28.03
N ARG A 340 6.15 -12.87 29.27
CA ARG A 340 6.08 -14.29 29.66
C ARG A 340 4.66 -14.86 29.48
N GLY A 341 3.63 -14.04 29.72
CA GLY A 341 2.24 -14.47 29.58
C GLY A 341 1.77 -14.61 28.13
N VAL A 342 2.42 -13.90 27.19
CA VAL A 342 2.03 -13.87 25.77
C VAL A 342 2.97 -14.74 24.92
N PHE A 343 4.27 -14.66 25.17
CA PHE A 343 5.35 -15.32 24.45
C PHE A 343 6.28 -16.11 25.39
N PRO A 344 5.77 -17.13 26.12
CA PRO A 344 6.55 -17.82 27.15
C PRO A 344 7.82 -18.49 26.63
N GLU A 345 7.76 -19.09 25.44
CA GLU A 345 8.93 -19.78 24.87
C GLU A 345 10.02 -18.80 24.42
N MET A 346 9.66 -17.64 23.86
CA MET A 346 10.63 -16.61 23.49
C MET A 346 11.35 -16.05 24.73
N VAL A 347 10.60 -15.71 25.79
CA VAL A 347 11.21 -15.20 27.04
C VAL A 347 12.14 -16.23 27.67
N LYS A 348 11.77 -17.51 27.64
CA LYS A 348 12.62 -18.62 28.09
C LYS A 348 13.88 -18.72 27.25
N GLU A 349 13.79 -18.54 25.93
CA GLU A 349 14.95 -18.54 25.04
C GLU A 349 15.92 -17.38 25.35
N VAL A 350 15.40 -16.17 25.56
CA VAL A 350 16.20 -15.01 25.99
C VAL A 350 16.93 -15.30 27.28
N LYS A 351 16.23 -15.85 28.28
CA LYS A 351 16.83 -16.22 29.56
C LYS A 351 17.98 -17.20 29.39
N LEU A 352 17.75 -18.28 28.64
CA LEU A 352 18.78 -19.29 28.37
C LEU A 352 19.98 -18.70 27.61
N TYR A 353 19.74 -17.80 26.67
CA TYR A 353 20.81 -17.09 25.95
C TYR A 353 21.66 -16.23 26.91
N GLN A 354 21.02 -15.42 27.75
CA GLN A 354 21.72 -14.53 28.68
C GLN A 354 22.49 -15.30 29.76
N GLU A 355 21.94 -16.42 30.26
CA GLU A 355 22.64 -17.32 31.19
C GLU A 355 23.91 -17.91 30.56
N ARG A 356 23.86 -18.34 29.29
CA ARG A 356 25.06 -18.81 28.57
C ARG A 356 26.12 -17.72 28.43
N GLN A 357 25.73 -16.50 28.06
CA GLN A 357 26.66 -15.38 27.92
C GLN A 357 27.34 -15.00 29.25
N LYS A 358 26.61 -15.09 30.38
CA LYS A 358 27.15 -14.85 31.72
C LYS A 358 28.25 -15.86 32.08
N LEU A 359 28.04 -17.15 31.76
CA LEU A 359 29.06 -18.19 31.97
C LEU A 359 30.32 -17.92 31.13
N THR A 360 30.13 -17.66 29.83
CA THR A 360 31.24 -17.36 28.91
C THR A 360 32.08 -16.15 29.36
N THR A 361 31.43 -15.11 29.88
CA THR A 361 32.12 -13.90 30.36
C THR A 361 32.91 -14.15 31.65
N GLN A 362 32.51 -15.14 32.46
CA GLN A 362 33.18 -15.51 33.70
C GLN A 362 34.34 -16.50 33.49
N GLY A 363 34.60 -16.93 32.26
CA GLY A 363 35.64 -17.92 31.96
C GLY A 363 35.33 -19.32 32.51
N LEU A 364 34.05 -19.58 32.78
CA LEU A 364 33.47 -20.89 33.11
C LEU A 364 32.86 -21.50 31.86
#